data_AF-Q4RJ97-F1
#
_entry.id   AF-Q4RJ97-F1
#
_cell.length_a   1.000
_cell.length_b   1.000
_cell.length_c   1.000
_cell.angle_alpha   90.00
_cell.angle_beta   90.00
_cell.angle_gamma   90.00
#
_symmetry.space_group_name_H-M   'P 1'
#
loop_
_entity.id
_entity.type
_entity.pdbx_description
1 polymer ?
#
loop_
_entity_poly.entity_id
_entity_poly.type
_entity_poly.pdbx_seq_one_letter_code
_entity_poly.pdbx_strand_id
1 'polypeptide(L)'
;KAFHCFNYFFFFYNVVMGISNCIMRLLCSILTGTWLVSRIDRTIMQRGYEAMDPGYSTWVGMIFADHYHNNPVMVCFCHLLLSNT
;
A
#
# COMPACT_ATOMS: atom_id res chain seq x y z
N LYS A 1 36.80 6.77 -25.97
CA LYS A 1 37.94 6.81 -25.01
C LYS A 1 37.72 7.84 -23.90
N ALA A 2 37.46 9.11 -24.19
CA ALA A 2 37.23 10.15 -23.17
C ALA A 2 36.13 9.81 -22.13
N PHE A 3 34.96 9.34 -22.55
CA PHE A 3 33.85 8.97 -21.65
C PHE A 3 34.22 7.89 -20.61
N HIS A 4 35.04 6.90 -21.01
CA HIS A 4 35.52 5.85 -20.09
C HIS A 4 36.49 6.39 -19.04
N CYS A 5 37.37 7.32 -19.42
CA CYS A 5 38.28 7.97 -18.49
C CYS A 5 37.51 8.86 -17.50
N PHE A 6 36.55 9.65 -17.98
CA PHE A 6 35.67 10.46 -17.13
C PHE A 6 34.87 9.59 -16.14
N ASN A 7 34.29 8.48 -16.60
CA ASN A 7 33.55 7.57 -15.72
C ASN A 7 34.44 6.92 -14.65
N TYR A 8 35.68 6.55 -15.00
CA TYR A 8 36.65 6.01 -14.06
C TYR A 8 37.02 7.02 -12.95
N PHE A 9 37.26 8.29 -13.30
CA PHE A 9 37.52 9.34 -12.30
C PHE A 9 36.28 9.64 -11.43
N PHE A 10 35.09 9.62 -12.02
CA PHE A 10 33.83 9.85 -11.31
C PHE A 10 33.29 8.60 -10.59
N PHE A 11 34.00 7.48 -10.59
CA PHE A 11 33.54 6.24 -9.98
C PHE A 11 33.21 6.42 -8.49
N PHE A 12 34.15 6.98 -7.71
CA PHE A 12 33.95 7.23 -6.28
C PHE A 12 32.80 8.20 -6.02
N TYR A 13 32.65 9.24 -6.84
CA TYR A 13 31.55 10.19 -6.73
C TYR A 13 30.19 9.51 -6.99
N ASN A 14 30.09 8.67 -8.02
CA ASN A 14 28.87 7.91 -8.31
C ASN A 14 28.54 6.90 -7.20
N VAL A 15 29.54 6.29 -6.56
CA VAL A 15 29.33 5.39 -5.41
C VAL A 15 28.74 6.17 -4.22
N VAL A 16 29.32 7.32 -3.87
CA VAL A 16 28.80 8.16 -2.77
C VAL A 16 27.40 8.67 -3.08
N MET A 17 27.16 9.12 -4.31
CA MET A 17 25.83 9.56 -4.77
C MET A 17 24.82 8.41 -4.78
N GLY A 18 25.24 7.19 -5.12
CA GLY A 18 24.38 6.00 -5.06
C GLY A 18 23.98 5.65 -3.62
N ILE A 19 24.92 5.72 -2.69
CA ILE A 19 24.68 5.46 -1.26
C ILE A 19 23.74 6.53 -0.68
N SER A 20 23.98 7.81 -0.95
CA SER A 20 23.12 8.89 -0.46
C SER A 20 21.69 8.76 -0.99
N ASN A 21 21.54 8.43 -2.28
CA ASN A 21 20.22 8.24 -2.88
C ASN A 21 19.49 7.01 -2.32
N CYS A 22 20.24 5.94 -1.98
CA CYS A 22 19.68 4.77 -1.30
C CYS A 22 19.14 5.13 0.10
N ILE A 23 19.93 5.86 0.89
CA ILE A 23 19.53 6.33 2.23
C ILE A 23 18.29 7.20 2.14
N MET A 24 18.26 8.17 1.21
CA MET A 24 17.10 9.04 1.02
C MET A 24 15.84 8.23 0.66
N ARG A 25 15.97 7.22 -0.21
CA ARG A 25 14.85 6.35 -0.58
C ARG A 25 14.31 5.55 0.62
N LEU A 26 15.20 5.02 1.46
CA LEU A 26 14.80 4.31 2.69
C LEU A 26 14.10 5.24 3.67
N LEU A 27 14.63 6.45 3.89
CA LEU A 27 14.01 7.45 4.77
C LEU A 27 12.62 7.84 4.27
N CYS A 28 12.47 8.17 2.98
CA CYS A 28 11.17 8.48 2.40
C CYS A 28 10.19 7.32 2.58
N SER A 29 10.62 6.07 2.34
CA SER A 29 9.77 4.88 2.51
C SER A 29 9.29 4.71 3.96
N ILE A 30 10.17 4.92 4.95
CA ILE A 30 9.83 4.79 6.37
C ILE A 30 8.85 5.90 6.77
N LEU A 31 9.12 7.15 6.37
CA LEU A 31 8.24 8.30 6.66
C LEU A 31 6.86 8.13 6.05
N THR A 32 6.78 7.68 4.79
CA THR A 32 5.47 7.38 4.17
C THR A 32 4.79 6.20 4.84
N GLY A 33 5.57 5.18 5.26
CA GLY A 33 5.04 4.03 5.99
C GLY A 33 4.40 4.46 7.31
N THR A 34 5.14 5.16 8.17
CA THR A 34 4.63 5.60 9.49
C THR A 34 3.46 6.57 9.38
N TRP A 35 3.45 7.45 8.38
CA TRP A 35 2.31 8.34 8.11
C TRP A 35 1.06 7.55 7.68
N LEU A 36 1.21 6.58 6.78
CA LEU A 36 0.11 5.74 6.31
C LEU A 36 -0.34 4.68 7.31
N VAL A 37 0.45 4.32 8.34
CA VAL A 37 0.00 3.40 9.41
C VAL A 37 -1.29 3.90 10.06
N SER A 38 -1.47 5.22 10.18
CA SER A 38 -2.71 5.80 10.72
C SER A 38 -3.95 5.58 9.84
N ARG A 39 -3.76 5.22 8.57
CA ARG A 39 -4.80 5.03 7.54
C ARG A 39 -4.72 3.61 6.98
N ILE A 40 -5.55 2.72 7.53
CA ILE A 40 -5.64 1.31 7.08
C ILE A 40 -6.20 1.18 5.65
N ASP A 41 -6.76 2.26 5.09
CA ASP A 41 -7.34 2.32 3.75
C ASP A 41 -6.32 2.06 2.60
N ARG A 42 -5.01 2.11 2.85
CA ARG A 42 -4.00 1.92 1.80
C ARG A 42 -2.92 0.92 2.22
N THR A 43 -2.65 -0.06 1.35
CA THR A 43 -1.61 -1.08 1.56
C THR A 43 -0.24 -0.42 1.67
N ILE A 44 0.47 -0.71 2.76
CA ILE A 44 1.87 -0.27 2.93
C ILE A 44 2.80 -1.14 2.05
N MET A 45 2.38 -2.37 1.76
CA MET A 45 3.14 -3.34 0.99
C MET A 45 3.04 -3.11 -0.53
N GLN A 46 4.09 -3.49 -1.26
CA GLN A 46 4.09 -3.45 -2.73
C GLN A 46 2.97 -4.30 -3.33
N ARG A 47 2.42 -3.85 -4.46
CA ARG A 47 1.36 -4.51 -5.22
C ARG A 47 1.75 -5.98 -5.50
N GLY A 48 0.96 -6.92 -4.97
CA GLY A 48 1.24 -8.37 -5.00
C GLY A 48 1.51 -9.02 -3.64
N TYR A 49 1.91 -8.25 -2.62
CA TYR A 49 2.06 -8.72 -1.24
C TYR A 49 1.04 -8.08 -0.29
N GLU A 50 -0.05 -7.56 -0.83
CA GLU A 50 -1.10 -6.84 -0.11
C GLU A 50 -1.76 -7.71 0.98
N ALA A 51 -1.81 -9.04 0.78
CA ALA A 51 -2.33 -10.01 1.76
C ALA A 51 -1.39 -10.25 2.96
N MET A 52 -0.13 -9.82 2.90
CA MET A 52 0.83 -9.97 4.00
C MET A 52 0.70 -8.84 5.03
N ASP A 53 -0.02 -7.76 4.69
CA ASP A 53 -0.33 -6.67 5.62
C ASP A 53 -1.60 -7.04 6.43
N PRO A 54 -1.46 -7.37 7.73
CA PRO A 54 -2.60 -7.78 8.56
C PRO A 54 -3.61 -6.65 8.74
N GLY A 55 -3.16 -5.38 8.70
CA GLY A 55 -4.05 -4.23 8.81
C GLY A 55 -4.98 -4.13 7.60
N TYR A 56 -4.41 -4.16 6.40
CA TYR A 56 -5.17 -4.14 5.15
C TYR A 56 -6.10 -5.36 5.02
N SER A 57 -5.61 -6.56 5.33
CA SER A 57 -6.43 -7.78 5.29
C SER A 57 -7.62 -7.71 6.25
N THR A 58 -7.45 -7.12 7.43
CA THR A 58 -8.55 -6.94 8.40
C THR A 58 -9.59 -5.95 7.88
N TRP A 59 -9.16 -4.84 7.26
CA TRP A 59 -10.07 -3.86 6.66
C TRP A 59 -10.89 -4.44 5.50
N VAL A 60 -10.25 -5.21 4.62
CA VAL A 60 -10.94 -5.94 3.55
C VAL A 60 -11.97 -6.92 4.13
N GLY A 61 -11.61 -7.66 5.18
CA GLY A 61 -12.51 -8.57 5.89
C GLY A 61 -13.73 -7.86 6.49
N MET A 62 -13.54 -6.68 7.10
CA MET A 62 -14.63 -5.87 7.64
C MET A 62 -15.61 -5.42 6.55
N ILE A 63 -15.11 -5.01 5.38
CA ILE A 63 -15.96 -4.62 4.24
C ILE A 63 -16.78 -5.81 3.74
N PHE A 64 -16.16 -6.98 3.59
CA PHE A 64 -16.88 -8.17 3.16
C PHE A 64 -17.96 -8.56 4.17
N ALA A 65 -17.65 -8.55 5.47
CA ALA A 65 -18.62 -8.86 6.51
C ALA A 65 -19.83 -7.91 6.47
N ASP A 66 -19.59 -6.60 6.31
CA ASP A 66 -20.66 -5.61 6.19
C ASP A 66 -21.48 -5.81 4.90
N HIS A 67 -20.82 -6.10 3.78
CA HIS A 67 -21.50 -6.37 2.51
C HIS A 67 -22.43 -7.59 2.56
N TYR A 68 -22.03 -8.65 3.27
CA TYR A 68 -22.87 -9.85 3.42
C TYR A 68 -24.03 -9.64 4.39
N HIS A 69 -23.84 -8.88 5.46
CA HIS A 69 -24.87 -8.70 6.49
C HIS A 69 -25.87 -7.58 6.14
N ASN A 70 -25.39 -6.47 5.59
CA ASN A 70 -26.17 -5.26 5.31
C ASN A 70 -26.42 -5.07 3.81
N ASN A 71 -26.49 -6.16 3.03
CA ASN A 71 -26.72 -6.04 1.60
C ASN A 71 -28.08 -5.38 1.32
N PRO A 72 -28.12 -4.21 0.65
CA PRO A 72 -29.35 -3.44 0.51
C PRO A 72 -30.42 -4.18 -0.29
N VAL A 73 -30.03 -5.10 -1.18
CA VAL A 73 -30.96 -5.93 -1.95
C VAL A 73 -31.65 -6.94 -1.05
N MET A 74 -30.89 -7.64 -0.20
CA MET A 74 -31.44 -8.61 0.75
C MET A 74 -32.34 -7.92 1.78
N VAL A 75 -31.91 -6.79 2.32
CA VAL A 75 -32.69 -6.01 3.29
C VAL A 75 -33.99 -5.51 2.66
N CYS A 76 -33.94 -4.94 1.46
CA CYS A 76 -35.13 -4.47 0.74
C CYS A 76 -36.08 -5.63 0.39
N PHE A 77 -35.54 -6.78 0.00
CA PHE A 77 -36.33 -7.99 -0.23
C PHE A 77 -37.05 -8.44 1.05
N CYS A 78 -36.36 -8.52 2.19
CA CYS A 78 -36.96 -8.85 3.47
C CYS A 78 -38.06 -7.86 3.87
N HIS A 79 -37.83 -6.55 3.68
CA HIS A 79 -38.85 -5.52 3.95
C HIS A 79 -40.09 -5.67 3.06
N LEU A 80 -39.90 -5.97 1.77
CA LEU A 80 -41.00 -6.19 0.85
C LEU A 80 -41.80 -7.44 1.23
N LEU A 81 -41.12 -8.53 1.61
CA LEU A 81 -41.75 -9.77 2.06
C LEU A 81 -42.57 -9.55 3.34
N LEU A 82 -41.99 -8.89 4.35
CA LEU A 82 -42.67 -8.53 5.60
C LEU A 82 -43.86 -7.60 5.39
N SER A 83 -43.80 -6.67 4.42
CA SER A 83 -44.89 -5.75 4.11
C SER A 83 -46.04 -6.40 3.33
N ASN A 84 -45.80 -7.54 2.67
CA ASN A 84 -46.79 -8.26 1.86
C ASN A 84 -47.38 -9.50 2.57
N THR A 85 -46.92 -9.81 3.78
CA THR A 85 -47.57 -10.72 4.75
C THR A 85 -48.36 -9.94 5.78
#